data_AF-A0A7S0A575-F1
#
_entry.id   AF-A0A7S0A575-F1
#
_cell.length_a   1.000
_cell.length_b   1.000
_cell.length_c   1.000
_cell.angle_alpha   90.00
_cell.angle_beta   90.00
_cell.angle_gamma   90.00
#
_symmetry.space_group_name_H-M   'P 1'
#
loop_
_entity.id
_entity.type
_entity.pdbx_description
1 polymer ?
#
loop_
_entity_poly.entity_id
_entity_poly.type
_entity_poly.pdbx_seq_one_letter_code
_entity_poly.pdbx_strand_id
1 'polypeptide(L)'
;VAFVDKTVYRFHVEWMRDSSPGLVGSDFYRKSARHLFNVDQYVATDARPADDGSKLVVQFKNGTGTGVSDEYASRWLHAFAPYVGRPLHEKGRTVQPAVGLKGTGS
;
A
#
# COMPACT_ATOMS: atom_id res chain seq x y z
N VAL A 1 -9.92 -1.35 -3.00
CA VAL A 1 -10.04 0.12 -2.93
C VAL A 1 -10.59 0.60 -4.26
N ALA A 2 -11.65 1.39 -4.23
CA ALA A 2 -12.23 2.03 -5.41
C ALA A 2 -11.91 3.53 -5.37
N PHE A 3 -11.54 4.09 -6.51
CA PHE A 3 -11.19 5.51 -6.66
C PHE A 3 -12.24 6.24 -7.50
N VAL A 4 -12.24 7.58 -7.43
CA VAL A 4 -13.22 8.45 -8.10
C VAL A 4 -13.20 8.30 -9.63
N ASP A 5 -12.05 7.97 -10.21
CA ASP A 5 -11.87 7.68 -11.63
C ASP A 5 -12.45 6.32 -12.07
N LYS A 6 -13.17 5.63 -11.16
CA LYS A 6 -13.79 4.31 -11.35
C LYS A 6 -12.78 3.17 -11.47
N THR A 7 -11.50 3.43 -11.24
CA THR A 7 -10.50 2.36 -11.11
C THR A 7 -10.67 1.66 -9.75
N VAL A 8 -10.44 0.35 -9.76
CA VAL A 8 -10.58 -0.47 -8.56
C VAL A 8 -9.40 -1.41 -8.48
N TYR A 9 -8.67 -1.32 -7.37
CA TYR A 9 -7.47 -2.11 -7.10
C TYR A 9 -7.60 -2.89 -5.80
N ARG A 10 -7.11 -4.13 -5.83
CA ARG A 10 -6.84 -4.95 -4.65
C ARG A 10 -5.36 -4.79 -4.28
N PHE A 11 -5.10 -4.41 -3.04
CA PHE A 11 -3.74 -4.30 -2.50
C PHE A 11 -3.44 -5.51 -1.63
N HIS A 12 -2.19 -5.98 -1.67
CA HIS A 12 -1.71 -7.00 -0.74
C HIS A 12 -1.40 -6.36 0.63
N VAL A 13 -1.80 -7.05 1.71
CA VAL A 13 -1.56 -6.60 3.08
C VAL A 13 -0.08 -6.40 3.34
N GLU A 14 0.76 -7.31 2.82
CA GLU A 14 2.21 -7.23 2.96
C GLU A 14 2.76 -5.91 2.41
N TRP A 15 2.39 -5.54 1.18
CA TRP A 15 2.84 -4.29 0.58
C TRP A 15 2.33 -3.07 1.35
N MET A 16 1.06 -3.08 1.80
CA MET A 16 0.51 -1.98 2.58
C MET A 16 1.31 -1.79 3.87
N ARG A 17 1.52 -2.86 4.65
CA ARG A 17 2.32 -2.81 5.88
C ARG A 17 3.76 -2.40 5.62
N ASP A 18 4.38 -2.96 4.59
CA ASP A 18 5.76 -2.66 4.23
C ASP A 18 5.98 -1.19 3.85
N SER A 19 4.98 -0.57 3.24
CA SER A 19 4.98 0.83 2.81
C SER A 19 4.35 1.78 3.83
N SER A 20 3.99 1.30 5.02
CA SER A 20 3.36 2.13 6.05
C SER A 20 4.24 3.34 6.39
N PRO A 21 3.71 4.58 6.31
CA PRO A 21 4.45 5.79 6.68
C PRO A 21 4.98 5.75 8.12
N GLY A 22 4.33 4.99 9.01
CA GLY A 22 4.75 4.81 10.39
C GLY A 22 6.09 4.09 10.54
N LEU A 23 6.52 3.32 9.52
CA LEU A 23 7.76 2.54 9.54
C LEU A 23 8.96 3.29 8.96
N VAL A 24 8.76 4.49 8.40
CA VAL A 24 9.79 5.30 7.75
C VAL A 24 10.22 6.44 8.69
N GLY A 25 11.54 6.62 8.83
CA GLY A 25 12.17 7.69 9.60
C GLY A 25 12.14 9.04 8.87
N SER A 26 12.61 10.08 9.54
CA SER A 26 12.75 11.42 8.94
C SER A 26 13.78 11.48 7.80
N ASP A 27 14.64 10.48 7.72
CA ASP A 27 15.70 10.30 6.73
C ASP A 27 15.25 9.47 5.51
N PHE A 28 13.94 9.20 5.38
CA PHE A 28 13.34 8.37 4.33
C PHE A 28 13.75 6.88 4.36
N TYR A 29 14.57 6.46 5.32
CA TYR A 29 14.90 5.06 5.53
C TYR A 29 13.92 4.40 6.51
N ARG A 30 13.86 3.08 6.50
CA ARG A 30 13.07 2.33 7.49
C ARG A 30 13.67 2.54 8.88
N LYS A 31 12.81 2.73 9.88
CA LYS A 31 13.21 2.84 11.29
C LYS A 31 13.90 1.58 11.82
N SER A 32 13.56 0.42 11.25
CA SER A 32 14.17 -0.87 11.62
C SER A 32 14.00 -1.92 10.53
N ALA A 33 15.05 -2.70 10.27
CA ALA A 33 14.97 -3.90 9.44
C ALA A 33 14.05 -4.98 10.03
N ARG A 34 13.82 -4.96 11.36
CA ARG A 34 12.94 -5.92 12.05
C ARG A 34 11.52 -5.92 11.50
N HIS A 35 11.06 -4.79 10.96
CA HIS A 35 9.72 -4.68 10.41
C HIS A 35 9.48 -5.65 9.24
N LEU A 36 10.49 -5.93 8.42
CA LEU A 36 10.35 -6.82 7.25
C LEU A 36 10.02 -8.27 7.64
N PHE A 37 10.53 -8.75 8.76
CA PHE A 37 10.39 -10.15 9.17
C PHE A 37 9.00 -10.51 9.72
N ASN A 38 8.15 -9.51 9.96
CA ASN A 38 6.84 -9.71 10.58
C ASN A 38 5.68 -9.25 9.70
N VAL A 39 5.95 -8.76 8.49
CA VAL A 39 4.93 -8.17 7.60
C VAL A 39 3.91 -9.21 7.13
N ASP A 40 4.37 -10.44 6.89
CA ASP A 40 3.58 -11.62 6.52
C ASP A 40 2.62 -12.09 7.63
N GLN A 41 2.88 -11.72 8.88
CA GLN A 41 2.05 -12.07 10.03
C GLN A 41 0.82 -11.17 10.19
N TYR A 42 0.70 -10.11 9.38
CA TYR A 42 -0.43 -9.19 9.46
C TYR A 42 -1.57 -9.59 8.53
N VAL A 43 -2.79 -9.38 9.01
CA VAL A 43 -4.02 -9.46 8.22
C VAL A 43 -4.78 -8.14 8.38
N ALA A 44 -5.27 -7.58 7.27
CA ALA A 44 -6.18 -6.44 7.32
C ALA A 44 -7.55 -6.90 7.85
N THR A 45 -8.03 -6.26 8.91
CA THR A 45 -9.33 -6.56 9.54
C THR A 45 -10.43 -5.61 9.12
N ASP A 46 -10.06 -4.36 8.86
CA ASP A 46 -10.99 -3.31 8.44
C ASP A 46 -10.26 -2.29 7.57
N ALA A 47 -10.99 -1.65 6.67
CA ALA A 47 -10.47 -0.59 5.83
C ALA A 47 -11.59 0.40 5.51
N ARG A 48 -11.43 1.66 5.92
CA ARG A 48 -12.42 2.72 5.73
C ARG A 48 -11.78 3.99 5.18
N PRO A 49 -12.38 4.63 4.17
CA PRO A 49 -11.95 5.96 3.77
C PRO A 49 -12.27 6.95 4.90
N ALA A 50 -11.45 8.01 5.01
CA ALA A 50 -11.84 9.19 5.78
C ALA A 50 -13.02 9.89 5.10
N ASP A 51 -13.81 10.66 5.86
CA ASP A 51 -15.04 11.29 5.37
C ASP A 51 -14.80 12.25 4.18
N ASP A 52 -13.62 12.87 4.14
CA ASP A 52 -13.17 13.76 3.06
C ASP A 52 -12.53 13.03 1.87
N GLY A 53 -12.37 11.70 1.93
CA GLY A 53 -11.71 10.88 0.93
C GLY A 53 -10.20 11.13 0.78
N SER A 54 -9.59 11.93 1.66
CA SER A 54 -8.18 12.29 1.58
C SER A 54 -7.25 11.12 1.93
N LYS A 55 -7.76 10.16 2.71
CA LYS A 55 -7.01 9.04 3.25
C LYS A 55 -7.84 7.77 3.30
N LEU A 56 -7.14 6.63 3.29
CA LEU A 56 -7.66 5.33 3.66
C LEU A 56 -7.06 4.93 5.02
N VAL A 57 -7.92 4.63 5.98
CA VAL A 57 -7.51 4.09 7.28
C VAL A 57 -7.65 2.57 7.21
N VAL A 58 -6.55 1.84 7.45
CA VAL A 58 -6.54 0.38 7.42
C VAL A 58 -6.13 -0.14 8.78
N GLN A 59 -6.97 -1.01 9.34
CA GLN A 59 -6.67 -1.72 10.58
C GLN A 59 -6.09 -3.09 10.25
N PHE A 60 -5.00 -3.43 10.92
CA PHE A 60 -4.32 -4.69 10.81
C PHE A 60 -4.24 -5.37 12.16
N LYS A 61 -4.29 -6.70 12.17
CA LYS A 61 -3.95 -7.52 13.33
C LYS A 61 -2.82 -8.46 12.97
N ASN A 62 -1.98 -8.78 13.95
CA ASN A 62 -1.04 -9.89 13.88
C ASN A 62 -1.39 -10.94 14.94
N GLY A 63 -0.72 -12.10 14.91
CA GLY A 63 -0.95 -13.19 15.86
C GLY A 63 -0.73 -12.83 17.34
N THR A 64 -0.10 -11.68 17.64
CA THR A 64 0.12 -11.21 19.02
C THR A 64 -1.04 -10.37 19.56
N GLY A 65 -2.12 -10.16 18.79
CA GLY A 65 -3.35 -9.51 19.23
C GLY A 65 -3.29 -7.97 19.30
N THR A 66 -2.15 -7.36 18.98
CA THR A 66 -2.02 -5.89 18.94
C THR A 66 -2.49 -5.39 17.59
N GLY A 67 -3.65 -4.73 17.57
CA GLY A 67 -4.15 -4.04 16.38
C GLY A 67 -3.31 -2.81 16.06
N VAL A 68 -2.91 -2.64 14.81
CA VAL A 68 -2.23 -1.44 14.31
C VAL A 68 -3.14 -0.77 13.29
N SER A 69 -3.29 0.55 13.36
CA SER A 69 -3.99 1.35 12.37
C SER A 69 -2.98 2.18 11.60
N ASP A 70 -2.99 2.08 10.27
CA ASP A 70 -2.21 2.94 9.39
C ASP A 70 -3.13 3.84 8.58
N GLU A 71 -2.64 5.04 8.26
CA GLU A 71 -3.29 5.97 7.35
C GLU A 71 -2.49 6.09 6.06
N TYR A 72 -3.17 5.96 4.94
CA TYR A 72 -2.57 6.08 3.62
C TYR A 72 -3.24 7.22 2.86
N ALA A 73 -2.44 8.18 2.38
CA ALA A 73 -2.97 9.27 1.55
C ALA A 73 -3.56 8.69 0.25
N SER A 74 -4.80 9.07 -0.09
CA SER A 74 -5.52 8.51 -1.23
C SER A 74 -4.81 8.79 -2.56
N ARG A 75 -4.23 9.98 -2.71
CA ARG A 75 -3.41 10.35 -3.88
C ARG A 75 -2.18 9.47 -4.04
N TRP A 76 -1.49 9.19 -2.94
CA TRP A 76 -0.32 8.31 -2.96
C TRP A 76 -0.73 6.88 -3.32
N LEU A 77 -1.76 6.34 -2.66
CA LEU A 77 -2.27 5.00 -3.00
C LEU A 77 -2.69 4.90 -4.46
N HIS A 78 -3.39 5.91 -4.99
CA HIS A 78 -3.83 5.94 -6.38
C HIS A 78 -2.66 5.95 -7.37
N ALA A 79 -1.63 6.76 -7.11
CA ALA A 79 -0.44 6.82 -7.95
C ALA A 79 0.33 5.50 -8.02
N PHE A 80 0.39 4.75 -6.91
CA PHE A 80 1.07 3.46 -6.85
C PHE A 80 0.19 2.27 -7.27
N ALA A 81 -1.14 2.41 -7.22
CA ALA A 81 -2.09 1.33 -7.47
C ALA A 81 -1.83 0.52 -8.76
N PRO A 82 -1.47 1.13 -9.90
CA PRO A 82 -1.19 0.39 -11.14
C PRO A 82 0.05 -0.51 -11.07
N TYR A 83 0.98 -0.23 -10.17
CA TYR A 83 2.28 -0.93 -10.07
C TYR A 83 2.28 -2.00 -8.99
N VAL A 84 1.53 -1.79 -7.90
CA VAL A 84 1.58 -2.63 -6.69
C VAL A 84 0.25 -3.32 -6.39
N GLY A 85 -0.84 -2.81 -6.97
CA GLY A 85 -2.17 -3.35 -6.81
C GLY A 85 -2.56 -4.25 -7.97
N ARG A 86 -3.47 -5.19 -7.71
CA ARG A 86 -4.13 -5.97 -8.75
C ARG A 86 -5.42 -5.26 -9.18
N PRO A 87 -5.55 -4.83 -10.44
CA PRO A 87 -6.81 -4.26 -10.93
C PRO A 87 -7.92 -5.31 -10.87
N LEU A 88 -9.11 -4.92 -10.39
CA LEU A 88 -10.27 -5.81 -10.29
C LEU A 88 -11.18 -5.76 -11.53
N HIS A 89 -11.06 -4.72 -12.35
CA HIS A 89 -11.73 -4.63 -13.65
C HIS A 89 -10.67 -4.57 -14.77
N GLU A 90 -10.90 -5.23 -15.90
CA GLU A 90 -9.96 -5.26 -17.04
C GLU A 90 -9.58 -3.86 -17.55
N LYS A 91 -10.47 -2.87 -17.39
CA LYS A 91 -10.21 -1.45 -17.75
C LYS A 91 -9.13 -0.77 -16.91
N GLY A 92 -8.69 -1.34 -15.79
CA GLY A 92 -7.62 -0.80 -14.94
C GLY A 92 -6.20 -1.14 -15.43
N ARG A 93 -6.09 -1.94 -16.51
CA ARG A 93 -4.80 -2.32 -17.10
C ARG A 93 -4.36 -1.30 -18.15
N THR A 94 -4.08 -0.06 -17.74
CA THR A 94 -3.12 0.76 -18.49
C THR A 94 -1.73 0.28 -18.12
N VAL A 95 -1.30 -0.85 -18.70
CA VAL A 95 0.14 -1.13 -18.77
C VAL A 95 0.70 -0.02 -19.66
N GLN A 96 1.23 1.04 -19.09
CA GLN A 96 2.25 1.78 -19.82
C GLN A 96 3.32 0.72 -20.14
N PRO A 97 3.66 0.48 -21.42
CA PRO A 97 4.72 -0.45 -21.75
C PRO A 97 5.91 -0.03 -20.90
N ALA A 98 6.50 -0.99 -20.20
CA ALA A 98 7.67 -0.75 -19.38
C ALA A 98 8.66 0.04 -20.24
N VAL A 99 8.78 1.35 -19.98
CA VAL A 99 9.89 2.14 -20.47
C VAL A 99 11.05 1.47 -19.76
N GLY A 100 11.74 0.60 -20.49
CA GLY A 100 12.75 -0.28 -19.95
C GLY A 100 13.62 0.52 -19.01
N LEU A 101 13.58 0.17 -17.73
CA LEU A 101 14.57 0.66 -16.78
C LEU A 101 15.91 0.19 -17.34
N LYS A 102 16.60 1.08 -18.05
CA LYS A 102 18.00 0.90 -18.43
C LYS A 102 18.71 0.56 -17.13
N GLY A 103 19.29 -0.63 -17.08
CA GLY A 103 19.88 -1.18 -15.87
C GLY A 103 20.78 -0.15 -15.19
N THR A 104 20.69 -0.08 -13.86
CA THR A 104 21.76 0.48 -13.06
C THR A 104 22.93 -0.49 -13.16
N GLY A 105 23.71 -0.35 -14.22
CA GLY A 105 24.95 -1.11 -14.39
C GLY A 105 25.85 -0.84 -13.20
N SER A 106 26.19 -1.92 -12.49
CA SER A 106 27.38 -2.00 -11.63
C SER A 106 28.50 -2.66 -12.41
#